data_AF-H9FBS9-F1
#
_entry.id   AF-H9FBS9-F1
#
_cell.length_a   1.000
_cell.length_b   1.000
_cell.length_c   1.000
_cell.angle_alpha   90.00
_cell.angle_beta   90.00
_cell.angle_gamma   90.00
#
_symmetry.space_group_name_H-M   'P 1'
#
loop_
_entity.id
_entity.type
_entity.pdbx_description
1 polymer ?
#
loop_
_entity_poly.entity_id
_entity_poly.type
_entity_poly.pdbx_seq_one_letter_code
_entity_poly.pdbx_strand_id
1 'polypeptide(L)' 'RVNQAIWLLCTGAREAAFRNIKTIAECLADELINAAKGSSNSYAIKKKDELERVAKSNR' A
#
# COMPACT_ATOMS: atom_id res chain seq x y z
N ARG A 1 -11.74 8.44 0.36
CA ARG A 1 -11.22 7.41 -0.56
C ARG A 1 -9.84 7.80 -1.11
N VAL A 2 -9.72 8.87 -1.89
CA VAL A 2 -8.43 9.29 -2.50
C VAL A 2 -7.36 9.61 -1.45
N ASN A 3 -7.66 10.44 -0.44
CA ASN A 3 -6.66 10.82 0.57
C ASN A 3 -6.07 9.62 1.32
N GLN A 4 -6.91 8.65 1.70
CA GLN A 4 -6.45 7.42 2.37
C GLN A 4 -5.62 6.54 1.45
N ALA A 5 -6.00 6.41 0.17
CA ALA A 5 -5.23 5.64 -0.80
C ALA A 5 -3.82 6.22 -1.00
N ILE A 6 -3.72 7.54 -1.20
CA ILE A 6 -2.42 8.23 -1.35
C ILE A 6 -1.58 8.05 -0.08
N TRP A 7 -2.17 8.23 1.09
CA TRP A 7 -1.47 8.07 2.36
C TRP A 7 -0.92 6.64 2.54
N LEU A 8 -1.73 5.61 2.26
CA LEU A 8 -1.30 4.22 2.37
C LEU A 8 -0.18 3.86 1.40
N LEU A 9 -0.24 4.35 0.15
CA LEU A 9 0.82 4.14 -0.85
C LEU A 9 2.15 4.77 -0.40
N CYS A 10 2.11 6.01 0.07
CA CYS A 10 3.31 6.71 0.54
C CYS A 10 3.90 6.07 1.81
N THR A 11 3.04 5.62 2.74
CA THR A 11 3.47 4.90 3.94
C THR A 11 4.17 3.59 3.57
N GLY A 12 3.55 2.79 2.70
CA GLY A 12 4.15 1.53 2.23
C GLY A 12 5.49 1.73 1.53
N ALA A 13 5.59 2.73 0.64
CA ALA A 13 6.84 3.04 -0.05
C ALA A 13 7.95 3.50 0.91
N ARG A 14 7.62 4.32 1.91
CA ARG A 14 8.56 4.79 2.94
C ARG A 14 9.06 3.63 3.81
N GLU A 15 8.17 2.76 4.25
CA GLU A 15 8.52 1.59 5.05
C GLU A 15 9.38 0.60 4.25
N ALA A 16 9.05 0.35 2.98
CA ALA A 16 9.80 -0.53 2.10
C ALA A 16 11.20 -0.02 1.77
N ALA A 17 11.39 1.29 1.72
CA ALA A 17 12.69 1.93 1.47
C ALA A 17 13.56 2.01 2.73
N PHE A 18 12.99 1.90 3.94
CA PHE A 18 13.75 2.03 5.18
C PHE A 18 14.74 0.88 5.34
N ARG A 19 16.04 1.21 5.42
CA ARG A 19 17.16 0.24 5.49
C ARG A 19 17.20 -0.73 4.29
N ASN A 20 16.71 -0.31 3.14
CA ASN A 20 16.74 -1.08 1.90
C ASN A 20 17.78 -0.47 0.93
N ILE A 21 18.28 -1.29 0.00
CA ILE A 21 19.18 -0.84 -1.08
C ILE A 21 18.44 -0.07 -2.17
N LYS A 22 17.14 -0.39 -2.36
CA LYS A 22 16.27 0.31 -3.29
C LYS A 22 16.02 1.74 -2.80
N THR A 23 16.04 2.68 -3.74
CA THR A 23 15.66 4.07 -3.48
C THR A 23 14.17 4.18 -3.18
N ILE A 24 13.77 5.26 -2.51
CA ILE A 24 12.35 5.55 -2.28
C ILE A 24 11.54 5.67 -3.58
N ALA A 25 12.16 6.12 -4.67
CA ALA A 25 11.53 6.22 -5.97
C ALA A 25 11.22 4.84 -6.57
N GLU A 26 12.16 3.89 -6.47
CA GLU A 26 11.96 2.51 -6.91
C GLU A 26 10.90 1.80 -6.06
N CYS A 27 10.94 1.95 -4.74
CA CYS A 27 9.92 1.40 -3.84
C CYS A 27 8.53 1.97 -4.14
N LEU A 28 8.42 3.28 -4.43
CA LEU A 28 7.16 3.91 -4.81
C LEU A 28 6.66 3.41 -6.17
N ALA A 29 7.55 3.25 -7.16
CA ALA A 29 7.18 2.71 -8.46
C ALA A 29 6.66 1.27 -8.35
N ASP A 30 7.35 0.42 -7.59
CA ASP A 30 6.91 -0.95 -7.30
C ASP A 30 5.54 -0.96 -6.61
N GLU A 31 5.33 -0.08 -5.63
CA GLU A 31 4.05 0.04 -4.90
C GLU A 31 2.91 0.47 -5.83
N LEU A 32 3.13 1.47 -6.70
CA LEU A 32 2.13 1.94 -7.67
C LEU A 32 1.75 0.86 -8.69
N ILE A 33 2.75 0.15 -9.24
CA ILE A 33 2.52 -0.93 -10.21
C ILE A 33 1.72 -2.07 -9.57
N ASN A 34 2.07 -2.47 -8.34
CA ASN A 34 1.36 -3.53 -7.64
C ASN A 34 -0.06 -3.10 -7.25
N ALA A 35 -0.25 -1.86 -6.81
CA ALA A 35 -1.56 -1.32 -6.48
C ALA A 35 -2.48 -1.24 -7.70
N ALA A 36 -1.97 -0.81 -8.86
CA ALA A 36 -2.72 -0.78 -10.11
C ALA A 36 -3.18 -2.18 -10.56
N LYS A 37 -2.38 -3.22 -10.27
CA LYS A 37 -2.72 -4.62 -10.54
C LYS A 37 -3.66 -5.24 -9.49
N GLY A 38 -4.01 -4.52 -8.42
CA GLY A 38 -4.75 -5.08 -7.29
C GLY A 38 -3.98 -6.19 -6.55
N SER A 39 -2.65 -6.20 -6.66
CA SER A 39 -1.81 -7.24 -6.08
C SER A 39 -1.70 -7.08 -4.57
N SER A 40 -1.75 -8.19 -3.84
CA SER A 40 -1.48 -8.25 -2.40
C SER A 40 -0.01 -7.96 -2.04
N ASN A 41 0.87 -7.82 -3.03
CA ASN A 41 2.22 -7.30 -2.79
C ASN A 41 2.20 -5.82 -2.38
N SER A 42 1.20 -5.05 -2.83
CA SER A 42 1.02 -3.65 -2.42
C SER A 42 0.60 -3.55 -0.96
N TYR A 43 1.29 -2.68 -0.22
CA TYR A 43 0.89 -2.30 1.13
C TYR A 43 -0.53 -1.73 1.16
N ALA A 44 -0.83 -0.82 0.23
CA ALA A 44 -2.13 -0.15 0.18
C ALA A 44 -3.28 -1.13 -0.06
N ILE A 45 -3.11 -2.12 -0.94
CA ILE A 45 -4.12 -3.14 -1.20
C ILE A 45 -4.36 -4.01 0.04
N LYS A 46 -3.29 -4.53 0.66
CA LYS A 46 -3.40 -5.33 1.89
C LYS A 46 -4.17 -4.60 2.98
N LYS A 47 -3.83 -3.33 3.23
CA LYS A 47 -4.49 -2.54 4.28
C LYS A 47 -5.94 -2.21 3.94
N LYS A 48 -6.25 -1.91 2.67
CA LYS A 48 -7.62 -1.71 2.23
C LYS A 48 -8.48 -2.96 2.48
N ASP A 49 -8.00 -4.13 2.09
CA ASP A 49 -8.72 -5.39 2.22
C ASP A 49 -8.91 -5.80 3.70
N GLU A 50 -7.89 -5.57 4.53
CA GLU A 50 -7.98 -5.77 5.99
C GLU A 50 -9.09 -4.91 6.61
N LEU A 51 -9.13 -3.61 6.28
CA LEU A 51 -10.13 -2.68 6.79
C LEU A 51 -11.54 -3.03 6.33
N GLU A 52 -11.71 -3.38 5.05
CA GLU A 52 -13.00 -3.80 4.49
C GLU A 52 -13.50 -5.10 5.14
N ARG A 53 -12.60 -6.04 5.44
CA ARG A 53 -12.95 -7.28 6.14
C ARG A 53 -13.44 -7.01 7.55
N VAL A 54 -12.75 -6.16 8.31
CA VAL A 54 -13.16 -5.77 9.67
C VAL A 54 -14.50 -5.05 9.65
N ALA A 55 -14.68 -4.10 8.72
CA ALA A 55 -15.93 -3.36 8.58
C ALA A 55 -17.13 -4.27 8.24
N LYS A 56 -16.93 -5.34 7.46
CA LYS A 56 -17.96 -6.34 7.17
C LYS A 56 -18.32 -7.19 8.39
N SER A 57 -17.34 -7.52 9.24
CA SER A 57 -17.55 -8.37 10.41
C SER A 57 -18.23 -7.65 11.59
N ASN A 58 -18.10 -6.32 11.66
CA ASN A 58 -18.68 -5.49 12.72
C ASN A 58 -20.07 -4.93 12.34
N ARG A 59 -20.75 -5.57 11.39
CA ARG A 59 -22.03 -5.12 10.84
C ARG A 59 -23.13 -6.13 11.10
#